data_AF-A0A1G6YHF4-F1
#
_entry.id   AF-A0A1G6YHF4-F1
#
_cell.length_a   1.000
_cell.length_b   1.000
_cell.length_c   1.000
_cell.angle_alpha   90.00
_cell.angle_beta   90.00
_cell.angle_gamma   90.00
#
_symmetry.space_group_name_H-M   'P 1'
#
loop_
_entity.id
_entity.type
_entity.pdbx_description
1 polymer ?
#
loop_
_entity_poly.entity_id
_entity_poly.type
_entity_poly.pdbx_seq_one_letter_code
_entity_poly.pdbx_strand_id
1 'polypeptide(L)'
;MVIEYADAELVSFVEHFQHRVLQDALSQATAGHWIRRAEEFEGAKPVLGGTHGDATPAELGAKWRELDAIARACRGRAQVSLLGGALEVTDDVQQALDIARVVA
;
A
#
# COMPACT_ATOMS: atom_id res chain seq x y z
N MET A 1 7.84 -5.92 -43.79
CA MET A 1 8.15 -6.69 -42.56
C MET A 1 8.82 -5.86 -41.45
N VAL A 2 9.24 -4.60 -41.68
CA VAL A 2 9.78 -3.73 -40.59
C VAL A 2 8.69 -2.86 -39.96
N ILE A 3 7.67 -2.49 -40.72
CA ILE A 3 6.55 -1.63 -40.27
C ILE A 3 5.63 -2.36 -39.27
N GLU A 4 5.33 -3.64 -39.48
CA GLU A 4 4.54 -4.45 -38.53
C GLU A 4 5.24 -4.65 -37.18
N TYR A 5 6.58 -4.66 -37.15
CA TYR A 5 7.35 -4.88 -35.92
C TYR A 5 7.35 -3.62 -35.02
N ALA A 6 7.47 -2.45 -35.65
CA ALA A 6 7.40 -1.16 -34.96
C ALA A 6 6.01 -0.90 -34.34
N ASP A 7 4.95 -1.38 -35.00
CA ASP A 7 3.58 -1.26 -34.49
C ASP A 7 3.35 -2.17 -33.27
N ALA A 8 3.88 -3.40 -33.31
CA ALA A 8 3.84 -4.32 -32.17
C ALA A 8 4.64 -3.82 -30.95
N GLU A 9 5.84 -3.26 -31.16
CA GLU A 9 6.63 -2.64 -30.09
C GLU A 9 5.92 -1.41 -29.49
N LEU A 10 5.29 -0.58 -30.32
CA LEU A 10 4.53 0.57 -29.86
C LEU A 10 3.32 0.15 -29.01
N VAL A 11 2.57 -0.85 -29.45
CA VAL A 11 1.44 -1.40 -28.68
C VAL A 11 1.92 -1.93 -27.33
N SER A 12 2.99 -2.73 -27.31
CA SER A 12 3.55 -3.26 -26.06
C SER A 12 4.03 -2.15 -25.12
N PHE A 13 4.67 -1.11 -25.66
CA PHE A 13 5.08 0.05 -24.88
C PHE A 13 3.89 0.79 -24.25
N VAL A 14 2.82 1.01 -25.03
CA VAL A 14 1.61 1.68 -24.56
C VAL A 14 0.92 0.86 -23.46
N GLU A 15 0.82 -0.46 -23.62
CA GLU A 15 0.25 -1.35 -22.61
C GLU A 15 1.05 -1.31 -21.29
N HIS A 16 2.37 -1.40 -21.36
CA HIS A 16 3.25 -1.27 -20.19
C HIS A 16 3.10 0.09 -19.51
N PHE A 17 3.01 1.17 -20.30
CA PHE A 17 2.79 2.50 -19.76
C PHE A 17 1.44 2.61 -19.03
N GLN A 18 0.36 2.11 -19.63
CA GLN A 18 -0.98 2.11 -19.02
C GLN A 18 -1.00 1.33 -17.71
N HIS A 19 -0.37 0.15 -17.67
CA HIS A 19 -0.28 -0.65 -16.46
C HIS A 19 0.46 0.09 -15.33
N ARG A 20 1.60 0.73 -15.62
CA ARG A 20 2.33 1.50 -14.61
C ARG A 20 1.53 2.68 -14.08
N VAL A 21 0.83 3.41 -14.95
CA VAL A 21 -0.03 4.54 -14.54
C VAL A 21 -1.14 4.07 -13.62
N LEU A 22 -1.79 2.93 -13.92
CA LEU A 22 -2.82 2.36 -13.06
C LEU A 22 -2.25 1.88 -11.72
N GLN A 23 -1.09 1.21 -11.73
CA GLN A 23 -0.41 0.76 -10.51
C GLN A 23 -0.06 1.93 -9.59
N ASP A 24 0.47 3.03 -10.15
CA ASP A 24 0.80 4.23 -9.39
C ASP A 24 -0.45 4.88 -8.78
N ALA A 25 -1.52 5.06 -9.57
CA ALA A 25 -2.77 5.63 -9.10
C ALA A 25 -3.41 4.79 -7.97
N LEU A 26 -3.43 3.46 -8.11
CA LEU A 26 -3.95 2.55 -7.10
C LEU A 26 -3.07 2.55 -5.83
N SER A 27 -1.76 2.63 -5.99
CA SER A 27 -0.81 2.71 -4.87
C SER A 27 -1.01 3.99 -4.05
N GLN A 28 -1.14 5.13 -4.73
CA GLN A 28 -1.42 6.42 -4.09
C GLN A 28 -2.79 6.45 -3.41
N ALA A 29 -3.83 5.96 -4.08
CA ALA A 29 -5.18 5.87 -3.50
C ALA A 29 -5.19 4.98 -2.24
N THR A 30 -4.49 3.85 -2.29
CA THR A 30 -4.36 2.92 -1.17
C THR A 30 -3.58 3.54 -0.01
N ALA A 31 -2.49 4.25 -0.29
CA ALA A 31 -1.74 4.98 0.73
C ALA A 31 -2.61 6.05 1.42
N GLY A 32 -3.37 6.83 0.65
CA GLY A 32 -4.31 7.82 1.19
C GLY A 32 -5.42 7.20 2.03
N HIS A 33 -5.89 5.99 1.71
CA HIS A 33 -6.81 5.24 2.58
C HIS A 33 -6.19 4.92 3.94
N TRP A 34 -4.98 4.34 3.94
CA TRP A 34 -4.30 3.94 5.17
C TRP A 34 -3.89 5.12 6.06
N ILE A 35 -3.52 6.26 5.46
CA ILE A 35 -3.23 7.49 6.20
C ILE A 35 -4.47 8.00 6.93
N ARG A 36 -5.60 8.17 6.23
CA ARG A 36 -6.86 8.61 6.86
C ARG A 36 -7.30 7.68 7.99
N ARG A 37 -7.17 6.37 7.78
CA ARG A 37 -7.48 5.39 8.81
C ARG A 37 -6.55 5.49 10.02
N ALA A 38 -5.27 5.81 9.83
CA ALA A 38 -4.36 6.06 10.94
C ALA A 38 -4.79 7.31 11.75
N GLU A 39 -5.20 8.37 11.07
CA GLU A 39 -5.69 9.61 11.71
C GLU A 39 -6.96 9.37 12.54
N GLU A 40 -7.88 8.53 12.06
CA GLU A 40 -9.07 8.12 12.83
C GLU A 40 -8.68 7.48 14.18
N PHE A 41 -7.70 6.56 14.17
CA PHE A 41 -7.25 5.90 15.40
C PHE A 41 -6.45 6.83 16.32
N GLU A 42 -5.67 7.75 15.76
CA GLU A 42 -4.98 8.80 16.53
C GLU A 42 -5.99 9.73 17.22
N GLY A 43 -7.02 10.18 16.49
CA GLY A 43 -8.08 11.03 17.03
C GLY A 43 -8.92 10.34 18.11
N ALA A 44 -9.00 9.00 18.07
CA ALA A 44 -9.70 8.21 19.08
C ALA A 44 -8.88 7.93 20.36
N LYS A 45 -7.59 8.32 20.40
CA LYS A 45 -6.74 8.09 21.58
C LYS A 45 -7.27 8.83 22.81
N PRO A 46 -7.27 8.20 23.99
CA PRO A 46 -7.59 8.89 25.23
C PRO A 46 -6.67 10.10 25.46
N VAL A 47 -7.26 11.28 25.59
CA VAL A 47 -6.54 12.54 25.84
C VAL A 47 -6.50 12.83 27.35
N LEU A 48 -5.39 13.39 27.85
CA LEU A 48 -5.30 13.79 29.25
C LEU A 48 -6.35 14.87 29.57
N GLY A 49 -7.15 14.66 30.63
CA GLY A 49 -8.19 15.61 31.03
C GLY A 49 -9.48 15.56 30.19
N GLY A 50 -9.59 14.63 29.25
CA GLY A 50 -10.87 14.32 28.60
C GLY A 50 -11.85 13.61 29.53
N THR A 51 -13.10 13.47 29.09
CA THR A 51 -14.12 12.66 29.78
C THR A 51 -14.06 11.22 29.29
N HIS A 52 -13.75 10.27 30.18
CA HIS A 52 -13.63 8.84 29.85
C HIS A 52 -14.51 7.92 30.68
N GLY A 53 -15.51 8.48 31.37
CA GLY A 53 -16.42 7.71 32.25
C GLY A 53 -15.66 7.10 33.43
N ASP A 54 -16.01 5.86 33.77
CA ASP A 54 -15.45 5.12 34.92
C ASP A 54 -14.12 4.41 34.62
N ALA A 55 -13.51 4.67 33.45
CA ALA A 55 -12.27 4.03 33.05
C ALA A 55 -11.10 4.43 33.95
N THR A 56 -10.35 3.44 34.42
CA THR A 56 -9.15 3.65 35.22
C THR A 56 -7.99 4.17 34.37
N PRO A 57 -6.99 4.86 34.97
CA PRO A 57 -5.80 5.30 34.24
C PRO A 57 -5.04 4.16 33.55
N ALA A 58 -5.05 2.96 34.13
CA ALA A 58 -4.40 1.78 33.55
C ALA A 58 -5.11 1.33 32.26
N GLU A 59 -6.45 1.32 32.25
CA GLU A 59 -7.26 0.99 31.08
C GLU A 59 -7.11 2.03 29.97
N LEU A 60 -7.09 3.32 30.32
CA LEU A 60 -6.83 4.39 29.35
C LEU A 60 -5.43 4.26 28.74
N GLY A 61 -4.42 3.94 29.55
CA GLY A 61 -3.07 3.70 29.07
C GLY A 61 -2.99 2.47 28.16
N ALA A 62 -3.71 1.38 28.48
CA ALA A 62 -3.80 0.20 27.64
C ALA A 62 -4.47 0.53 26.30
N LYS A 63 -5.59 1.25 26.32
CA LYS A 63 -6.31 1.64 25.11
C LYS A 63 -5.49 2.58 24.23
N TRP A 64 -4.77 3.53 24.84
CA TRP A 64 -3.87 4.41 24.12
C TRP A 64 -2.81 3.61 23.36
N ARG A 65 -2.15 2.64 24.01
CA ARG A 65 -1.12 1.79 23.37
C ARG A 65 -1.68 0.94 22.24
N GLU A 66 -2.88 0.39 22.41
CA GLU A 66 -3.57 -0.38 21.38
C GLU A 66 -3.81 0.49 20.12
N LEU A 67 -4.43 1.65 20.29
CA LEU A 67 -4.72 2.58 19.19
C LEU A 67 -3.45 3.10 18.52
N ASP A 68 -2.40 3.36 19.30
CA ASP A 68 -1.09 3.77 18.81
C ASP A 68 -0.42 2.68 17.95
N ALA A 69 -0.50 1.42 18.37
CA ALA A 69 0.00 0.30 17.58
C ALA A 69 -0.75 0.15 16.26
N ILE A 70 -2.08 0.30 16.27
CA ILE A 70 -2.91 0.23 15.05
C ILE A 70 -2.57 1.39 14.10
N ALA A 71 -2.50 2.62 14.61
CA ALA A 71 -2.15 3.79 13.80
C ALA A 71 -0.78 3.64 13.13
N ARG A 72 0.24 3.13 13.87
CA ARG A 72 1.55 2.80 13.28
C ARG A 72 1.46 1.74 12.19
N ALA A 73 0.70 0.67 12.41
CA ALA A 73 0.51 -0.38 11.41
C ALA A 73 -0.13 0.17 10.13
N CYS A 74 -1.13 1.06 10.25
CA CYS A 74 -1.74 1.74 9.10
C CYS A 74 -0.71 2.60 8.35
N ARG A 75 0.11 3.40 9.05
CA ARG A 75 1.19 4.18 8.39
C ARG A 75 2.20 3.29 7.67
N GLY A 76 2.57 2.15 8.28
CA GLY A 76 3.43 1.16 7.63
C GLY A 76 2.82 0.61 6.33
N ARG A 77 1.51 0.31 6.33
CA ARG A 77 0.80 -0.11 5.11
C ARG A 77 0.78 0.99 4.04
N ALA A 78 0.57 2.24 4.43
CA ALA A 78 0.63 3.37 3.50
C ALA A 78 2.02 3.46 2.83
N GLN A 79 3.09 3.32 3.63
CA GLN A 79 4.45 3.32 3.13
C GLN A 79 4.71 2.15 2.16
N VAL A 80 4.26 0.93 2.50
CA VAL A 80 4.37 -0.24 1.62
C VAL A 80 3.61 -0.01 0.31
N SER A 81 2.41 0.57 0.36
CA SER A 81 1.66 0.88 -0.87
C SER A 81 2.42 1.82 -1.79
N LEU A 82 3.09 2.85 -1.26
CA LEU A 82 3.92 3.75 -2.06
C LEU A 82 5.18 3.07 -2.60
N LEU A 83 5.77 2.14 -1.84
CA LEU A 83 6.94 1.36 -2.27
C LEU A 83 6.59 0.26 -3.28
N GLY A 84 5.35 -0.24 -3.29
CA GLY A 84 4.89 -1.29 -4.20
C GLY A 84 4.94 -0.92 -5.68
N GLY A 85 5.00 0.38 -6.01
CA GLY A 85 5.29 0.86 -7.37
C GLY A 85 6.79 0.95 -7.72
N ALA A 86 7.69 0.78 -6.74
CA ALA A 86 9.14 0.86 -6.89
C ALA A 86 9.86 -0.50 -6.94
N LEU A 87 9.16 -1.59 -6.64
CA LEU A 87 9.63 -2.94 -6.94
C LEU A 87 9.30 -3.22 -8.41
N GLU A 88 10.19 -2.81 -9.31
CA GLU A 88 10.20 -3.36 -10.67
C GLU A 88 10.22 -4.88 -10.52
N VAL A 89 9.21 -5.55 -11.10
CA VAL A 89 9.34 -6.97 -11.42
C VAL A 89 10.46 -7.01 -12.44
N THR A 90 11.68 -7.27 -11.97
CA THR A 90 12.81 -7.46 -12.87
C THR A 90 12.49 -8.65 -13.77
N ASP A 91 13.03 -8.64 -15.00
CA ASP A 91 12.82 -9.75 -15.95
C ASP A 91 13.12 -11.12 -15.31
N ASP A 92 14.03 -11.17 -14.33
CA ASP A 92 14.36 -12.36 -13.55
C ASP A 92 13.17 -12.91 -12.73
N VAL A 93 12.33 -12.04 -12.15
CA VAL A 93 11.15 -12.44 -11.37
C VAL A 93 10.02 -12.90 -12.30
N GLN A 94 9.86 -12.24 -13.45
CA GLN A 94 8.89 -12.66 -14.45
C GLN A 94 9.28 -14.02 -15.06
N GLN A 95 10.56 -14.21 -15.37
CA GLN A 95 11.10 -15.48 -15.87
C GLN A 95 10.94 -16.61 -14.84
N ALA A 96 11.12 -16.34 -13.54
CA ALA A 96 10.89 -17.33 -12.49
C ALA A 96 9.41 -17.75 -12.38
N LEU A 97 8.47 -16.81 -12.54
CA LEU A 97 7.03 -17.10 -12.54
C LEU A 97 6.59 -17.90 -13.77
N ASP A 98 7.19 -17.62 -14.93
CA ASP A 98 6.90 -18.35 -16.16
C ASP A 98 7.46 -19.77 -16.12
N ILE A 99 8.65 -19.98 -15.55
CA ILE A 99 9.18 -21.33 -15.28
C ILE A 99 8.25 -22.09 -14.33
N ALA A 100 7.77 -21.46 -13.27
CA ALA A 100 6.88 -22.11 -12.31
C ALA A 100 5.52 -22.52 -12.92
N ARG A 101 5.04 -21.80 -13.96
CA ARG A 101 3.82 -22.13 -14.70
C ARG A 101 3.97 -23.29 -15.68
N VAL A 102 5.18 -23.56 -16.17
CA VAL A 102 5.45 -24.64 -17.15
C VAL A 102 5.65 -25.99 -16.46
N VAL A 103 6.00 -25.98 -15.16
CA VAL A 103 6.31 -27.20 -14.39
C VAL A 103 5.13 -27.67 -13.51
N ALA A 104 4.00 -26.94 -13.51
CA ALA A 104 2.76 -27.28 -12.82
C ALA A 104 1.71 -27.84 -13.79
#